data_AF-A0A833DZ53-F1
#
_entry.id   AF-A0A833DZ53-F1
#
_cell.length_a   1.000
_cell.length_b   1.000
_cell.length_c   1.000
_cell.angle_alpha   90.00
_cell.angle_beta   90.00
_cell.angle_gamma   90.00
#
_symmetry.space_group_name_H-M   'P 1'
#
loop_
_entity.id
_entity.type
_entity.pdbx_description
1 polymer ?
#
loop_
_entity_poly.entity_id
_entity_poly.type
_entity_poly.pdbx_seq_one_letter_code
_entity_poly.pdbx_strand_id
1 'polypeptide(L)'
;MESAGKLAREIFLTKRRLNEINSIKEELYRKKQLLRDQIIELREELKKLRDERDQYTKKIDVLMEERQKTLEQLNRIKEELKILKEKKRALVKSKKLDIDVNKLKKELETLEYILQTEILSYMQERRIWNRIKQLRKLLGKYEELAVVMEELEKKQVEYG
;
A
#
# COMPACT_ATOMS: atom_id res chain seq x y z
N MET A 1 -10.04 -95.60 -32.87
CA MET A 1 -10.69 -94.39 -33.45
C MET A 1 -11.28 -93.45 -32.38
N GLU A 2 -11.88 -93.96 -31.29
CA GLU A 2 -12.46 -93.12 -30.21
C GLU A 2 -11.48 -92.15 -29.52
N SER A 3 -10.21 -92.54 -29.34
CA SER A 3 -9.19 -91.70 -28.68
C SER A 3 -8.87 -90.42 -29.47
N ALA A 4 -8.76 -90.52 -30.80
CA ALA A 4 -8.46 -89.38 -31.66
C ALA A 4 -9.57 -88.32 -31.65
N GLY A 5 -10.83 -88.74 -31.54
CA GLY A 5 -11.98 -87.83 -31.46
C GLY A 5 -12.07 -87.06 -30.13
N LYS A 6 -11.66 -87.68 -29.01
CA LYS A 6 -11.57 -87.02 -27.70
C LYS A 6 -10.44 -85.99 -27.68
N LEU A 7 -9.26 -86.37 -28.16
CA LEU A 7 -8.11 -85.47 -28.35
C LEU A 7 -8.47 -84.25 -29.22
N ALA A 8 -9.18 -84.45 -30.33
CA ALA A 8 -9.60 -83.34 -31.19
C ALA A 8 -10.52 -82.34 -30.47
N ARG A 9 -11.45 -82.82 -29.63
CA ARG A 9 -12.33 -81.96 -28.82
C ARG A 9 -11.56 -81.18 -27.76
N GLU A 10 -10.63 -81.82 -27.07
CA GLU A 10 -9.78 -81.17 -26.07
C GLU A 10 -8.88 -80.10 -26.70
N ILE A 11 -8.29 -80.37 -27.87
CA ILE A 11 -7.52 -79.39 -28.64
C ILE A 11 -8.40 -78.19 -29.01
N PHE A 12 -9.64 -78.43 -29.47
CA PHE A 12 -10.57 -77.37 -29.82
C PHE A 12 -10.94 -76.49 -28.62
N LEU A 13 -11.30 -77.11 -27.48
CA LEU A 13 -11.64 -76.38 -26.25
C LEU A 13 -10.44 -75.58 -25.73
N THR A 14 -9.24 -76.15 -25.80
CA THR A 14 -8.01 -75.47 -25.37
C THR A 14 -7.69 -74.28 -26.27
N LYS A 15 -7.84 -74.42 -27.60
CA LYS A 15 -7.68 -73.31 -28.54
C LYS A 15 -8.69 -72.19 -28.28
N ARG A 16 -9.94 -72.54 -27.98
CA ARG A 16 -10.97 -71.54 -27.65
C ARG A 16 -10.60 -70.76 -26.38
N ARG A 17 -10.22 -71.46 -25.31
CA ARG A 17 -9.75 -70.84 -24.06
C ARG A 17 -8.51 -69.97 -24.29
N LEU A 18 -7.58 -70.41 -25.12
CA LEU A 18 -6.40 -69.63 -25.48
C LEU A 18 -6.78 -68.31 -26.17
N ASN A 19 -7.74 -68.34 -27.10
CA ASN A 19 -8.23 -67.14 -27.77
C ASN A 19 -8.96 -66.19 -26.81
N GLU A 20 -9.77 -66.73 -25.90
CA GLU A 20 -10.45 -65.94 -24.85
C GLU A 20 -9.43 -65.25 -23.92
N ILE A 21 -8.41 -65.99 -23.46
CA ILE A 21 -7.31 -65.43 -22.65
C ILE A 21 -6.54 -64.36 -23.42
N ASN A 22 -6.26 -64.58 -24.72
CA ASN A 22 -5.58 -63.59 -25.55
C ASN A 22 -6.40 -62.30 -25.69
N SER A 23 -7.72 -62.38 -25.89
CA SER A 23 -8.61 -61.21 -25.93
C SER A 23 -8.57 -60.43 -24.62
N ILE A 24 -8.70 -61.12 -23.48
CA ILE A 24 -8.64 -60.49 -22.15
C ILE A 24 -7.27 -59.84 -21.93
N LYS A 25 -6.18 -60.52 -22.31
CA LYS A 25 -4.82 -59.98 -22.23
C LYS A 25 -4.74 -58.66 -23.01
N GLU A 26 -5.17 -58.63 -24.26
CA GLU A 26 -5.13 -57.41 -25.09
C GLU A 26 -5.95 -56.26 -24.49
N GLU A 27 -7.16 -56.54 -23.99
CA GLU A 27 -7.98 -55.54 -23.30
C GLU A 27 -7.28 -54.96 -22.06
N LEU A 28 -6.67 -55.83 -21.24
CA LEU A 28 -5.92 -55.40 -20.06
C LEU A 28 -4.69 -54.55 -20.44
N TYR A 29 -3.99 -54.89 -21.52
CA TYR A 29 -2.87 -54.08 -22.02
C TYR A 29 -3.35 -52.69 -22.47
N ARG A 30 -4.48 -52.61 -23.18
CA ARG A 30 -5.07 -51.32 -23.59
C ARG A 30 -5.48 -50.48 -22.38
N LYS A 31 -6.18 -51.08 -21.41
CA LYS A 31 -6.56 -50.38 -20.17
C LYS A 31 -5.32 -49.89 -19.40
N LYS A 32 -4.27 -50.71 -19.32
CA LYS A 32 -3.01 -50.34 -18.69
C LYS A 32 -2.35 -49.13 -19.37
N GLN A 33 -2.36 -49.08 -20.70
CA GLN A 33 -1.83 -47.94 -21.45
C GLN A 33 -2.62 -46.67 -21.17
N LEU A 34 -3.96 -46.73 -21.29
CA LEU A 34 -4.83 -45.58 -21.00
C LEU A 34 -4.63 -45.03 -19.58
N LEU A 35 -4.59 -45.91 -18.58
CA LEU A 35 -4.34 -45.48 -17.19
C LEU A 35 -2.95 -44.87 -17.02
N ARG A 36 -1.94 -45.38 -17.74
CA ARG A 36 -0.59 -44.82 -17.71
C ARG A 36 -0.57 -43.39 -18.25
N ASP A 37 -1.24 -43.16 -19.38
CA ASP A 37 -1.29 -41.85 -20.02
C ASP A 37 -2.04 -40.85 -19.13
N GLN A 38 -3.18 -41.25 -18.56
CA GLN A 38 -3.92 -40.45 -17.58
C GLN A 38 -3.08 -40.10 -16.34
N ILE A 39 -2.27 -41.03 -15.84
CA ILE A 39 -1.38 -40.76 -14.70
C ILE A 39 -0.31 -39.72 -15.09
N ILE A 40 0.19 -39.74 -16.32
CA ILE A 40 1.19 -38.77 -16.79
C ILE A 40 0.54 -37.39 -16.89
N GLU A 41 -0.63 -37.29 -17.52
CA GLU A 41 -1.38 -36.03 -17.65
C GLU A 41 -1.69 -35.40 -16.28
N LEU A 42 -2.26 -36.19 -15.36
CA LEU A 42 -2.57 -35.71 -14.00
C LEU A 42 -1.32 -35.27 -13.23
N ARG A 43 -0.17 -35.92 -13.45
CA ARG A 43 1.10 -35.51 -12.83
C ARG A 43 1.59 -34.16 -13.37
N GLU A 44 1.45 -33.95 -14.67
CA GLU A 44 1.82 -32.68 -15.29
C GLU A 44 0.90 -31.54 -14.84
N GLU A 45 -0.40 -31.78 -14.78
CA GLU A 45 -1.37 -30.81 -14.25
C GLU A 45 -1.09 -30.47 -12.78
N LEU A 46 -0.85 -31.48 -11.94
CA LEU A 46 -0.50 -31.26 -10.53
C LEU A 46 0.78 -30.44 -10.38
N LYS A 47 1.76 -30.65 -11.27
CA LYS A 47 2.99 -29.85 -11.27
C LYS A 47 2.69 -28.39 -11.63
N LYS A 48 1.93 -28.14 -12.70
CA LYS A 48 1.53 -26.79 -13.11
C LYS A 48 0.78 -26.06 -11.99
N LEU A 49 -0.20 -26.72 -11.37
CA LEU A 49 -0.97 -26.15 -10.27
C LEU A 49 -0.10 -25.82 -9.04
N ARG A 50 0.89 -26.66 -8.73
CA ARG A 50 1.86 -26.37 -7.66
C ARG A 50 2.71 -25.15 -7.99
N ASP A 51 3.22 -25.07 -9.21
CA ASP A 51 4.04 -23.95 -9.66
C ASP A 51 3.24 -22.63 -9.63
N GLU A 52 1.98 -22.66 -10.10
CA GLU A 52 1.06 -21.51 -10.04
C GLU A 52 0.77 -21.09 -8.60
N ARG A 53 0.44 -22.04 -7.72
CA ARG A 53 0.22 -21.77 -6.29
C ARG A 53 1.44 -21.10 -5.67
N ASP A 54 2.64 -21.57 -5.96
CA ASP A 54 3.87 -21.02 -5.40
C ASP A 54 4.15 -19.60 -5.93
N GLN A 55 3.81 -19.32 -7.19
CA GLN A 55 3.86 -17.96 -7.74
C GLN A 55 2.85 -17.03 -7.05
N TYR A 56 1.60 -17.48 -6.86
CA TYR A 56 0.59 -16.68 -6.16
C TYR A 56 0.96 -16.43 -4.71
N THR A 57 1.50 -17.42 -4.02
CA THR A 57 1.97 -17.29 -2.63
C THR A 57 3.03 -16.19 -2.53
N LYS A 58 4.05 -16.23 -3.40
CA LYS A 58 5.09 -15.19 -3.45
C LYS A 58 4.52 -13.80 -3.75
N LYS A 59 3.55 -13.70 -4.66
CA LYS A 59 2.87 -12.42 -4.96
C LYS A 59 2.12 -11.89 -3.76
N ILE A 60 1.42 -12.75 -3.02
CA ILE A 60 0.71 -12.38 -1.80
C ILE A 60 1.69 -11.87 -0.75
N ASP A 61 2.81 -12.56 -0.54
CA ASP A 61 3.83 -12.14 0.43
C ASP A 61 4.36 -10.73 0.12
N VAL A 62 4.71 -10.47 -1.15
CA VAL A 62 5.16 -9.14 -1.60
C VAL A 62 4.08 -8.08 -1.38
N LEU A 63 2.83 -8.36 -1.76
CA LEU A 63 1.71 -7.42 -1.56
C LEU A 63 1.45 -7.15 -0.07
N MET A 64 1.63 -8.15 0.79
CA MET A 64 1.50 -7.98 2.24
C MET A 64 2.61 -7.09 2.80
N GLU A 65 3.85 -7.25 2.34
CA GLU A 65 4.96 -6.36 2.72
C GLU A 65 4.74 -4.92 2.25
N GLU A 66 4.30 -4.73 1.00
CA GLU A 66 3.96 -3.42 0.46
C GLU A 66 2.84 -2.77 1.27
N ARG A 67 1.76 -3.53 1.55
CA ARG A 67 0.66 -3.07 2.40
C ARG A 67 1.15 -2.63 3.78
N GLN A 68 2.04 -3.40 4.39
CA GLN A 68 2.59 -3.05 5.70
C GLN A 68 3.40 -1.76 5.66
N LYS A 69 4.26 -1.58 4.64
CA LYS A 69 5.03 -0.33 4.44
C LYS A 69 4.11 0.87 4.24
N THR A 70 3.08 0.74 3.41
CA THR A 70 2.10 1.81 3.18
C THR A 70 1.33 2.15 4.45
N LEU A 71 0.92 1.15 5.25
CA LEU A 71 0.26 1.39 6.53
C LEU A 71 1.16 2.12 7.53
N GLU A 72 2.44 1.76 7.60
CA GLU A 72 3.42 2.45 8.44
C GLU A 72 3.62 3.91 8.02
N GLN A 73 3.73 4.17 6.72
CA GLN A 73 3.81 5.52 6.17
C GLN A 73 2.55 6.34 6.50
N LEU A 74 1.37 5.77 6.27
CA LEU A 74 0.09 6.42 6.60
C LEU A 74 -0.02 6.75 8.10
N ASN A 75 0.40 5.83 8.97
CA ASN A 75 0.39 6.08 10.41
C ASN A 75 1.34 7.21 10.80
N ARG A 76 2.54 7.27 10.22
CA ARG A 76 3.49 8.38 10.45
C ARG A 76 2.90 9.72 10.00
N ILE A 77 2.35 9.80 8.79
CA ILE A 77 1.72 11.03 8.26
C ILE A 77 0.54 11.44 9.16
N LYS A 78 -0.25 10.49 9.63
CA LYS A 78 -1.38 10.74 10.54
C LYS A 78 -0.93 11.32 11.88
N GLU A 79 0.16 10.81 12.45
CA GLU A 79 0.76 11.35 13.68
C GLU A 79 1.31 12.76 13.47
N GLU A 80 2.06 12.99 12.38
CA GLU A 80 2.56 14.31 12.00
C GLU A 80 1.41 15.33 11.84
N LEU A 81 0.34 14.95 11.14
CA LEU A 81 -0.86 15.78 11.02
C LEU A 81 -1.51 16.09 12.36
N LYS A 82 -1.53 15.14 13.30
CA LYS A 82 -2.06 15.37 14.64
C LYS A 82 -1.21 16.41 15.38
N ILE A 83 0.11 16.26 15.36
CA ILE A 83 1.06 17.20 15.98
C ILE A 83 0.90 18.60 15.36
N LEU A 84 0.82 18.70 14.04
CA LEU A 84 0.66 19.98 13.34
C LEU A 84 -0.69 20.64 13.66
N LYS A 85 -1.78 19.87 13.74
CA LYS A 85 -3.11 20.38 14.16
C LYS A 85 -3.08 20.89 15.61
N GLU A 86 -2.41 20.19 16.50
CA GLU A 86 -2.23 20.62 17.89
C GLU A 86 -1.38 21.89 17.97
N LYS A 87 -0.25 21.97 17.24
CA LYS A 87 0.55 23.18 17.11
C LYS A 87 -0.28 24.37 16.60
N LYS A 88 -1.05 24.18 15.52
CA LYS A 88 -1.97 25.21 14.99
C LYS A 88 -2.95 25.68 16.06
N ARG A 89 -3.62 24.75 16.76
CA ARG A 89 -4.57 25.10 17.84
C ARG A 89 -3.91 25.88 18.96
N ALA A 90 -2.72 25.46 19.40
CA ALA A 90 -1.95 26.15 20.44
C ALA A 90 -1.56 27.57 20.00
N LEU A 91 -1.09 27.74 18.76
CA LEU A 91 -0.74 29.05 18.19
C LEU A 91 -1.95 29.98 18.10
N VAL A 92 -3.08 29.49 17.59
CA VAL A 92 -4.32 30.28 17.48
C VAL A 92 -4.84 30.70 18.87
N LYS A 93 -4.91 29.75 19.81
CA LYS A 93 -5.43 29.99 21.18
C LYS A 93 -4.54 30.93 21.98
N SER A 94 -3.22 30.79 21.89
CA SER A 94 -2.27 31.61 22.65
C SER A 94 -2.16 33.05 22.14
N LYS A 95 -2.57 33.33 20.90
CA LYS A 95 -2.26 34.58 20.23
C LYS A 95 -3.47 35.41 19.80
N LYS A 96 -4.71 34.91 19.96
CA LYS A 96 -5.97 35.61 19.58
C LYS A 96 -5.84 36.28 18.19
N LEU A 97 -5.33 35.52 17.24
CA LEU A 97 -4.97 36.01 15.91
C LEU A 97 -6.23 36.15 15.06
N ASP A 98 -6.81 37.35 15.06
CA ASP A 98 -7.97 37.72 14.23
C ASP A 98 -7.71 39.02 13.43
N ILE A 99 -6.43 39.40 13.30
CA ILE A 99 -5.99 40.67 12.72
C ILE A 99 -5.37 40.44 11.34
N ASP A 100 -5.70 41.31 10.40
CA ASP A 100 -5.19 41.31 9.03
C ASP A 100 -3.68 41.66 8.99
N VAL A 101 -2.86 40.69 8.54
CA VAL A 101 -1.39 40.77 8.51
C VAL A 101 -0.88 41.92 7.65
N ASN A 102 -1.57 42.23 6.55
CA ASN A 102 -1.17 43.33 5.66
C ASN A 102 -1.33 44.70 6.32
N LYS A 103 -2.33 44.86 7.19
CA LYS A 103 -2.50 46.10 7.96
C LYS A 103 -1.40 46.26 8.99
N LEU A 104 -0.99 45.18 9.66
CA LEU A 104 0.10 45.20 10.64
C LEU A 104 1.45 45.58 10.00
N LYS A 105 1.75 45.07 8.80
CA LYS A 105 2.98 45.44 8.06
C LYS A 105 2.99 46.91 7.66
N LYS A 106 1.88 47.43 7.12
CA LYS A 106 1.76 48.85 6.77
C LYS A 106 1.86 49.76 7.99
N GLU A 107 1.22 49.40 9.10
CA GLU A 107 1.32 50.15 10.36
C GLU A 107 2.78 50.17 10.87
N LEU A 108 3.48 49.03 10.80
CA LEU A 108 4.90 48.95 11.16
C LEU A 108 5.76 49.89 10.32
N GLU A 109 5.62 49.82 8.99
CA GLU A 109 6.38 50.67 8.05
C GLU A 109 6.13 52.16 8.29
N THR A 110 4.87 52.56 8.50
CA THR A 110 4.54 53.97 8.81
C THR A 110 5.16 54.45 10.11
N LEU A 111 5.14 53.63 11.17
CA LEU A 111 5.72 53.98 12.45
C LEU A 111 7.25 54.04 12.40
N GLU A 112 7.89 53.15 11.62
CA GLU A 112 9.34 53.17 11.39
C GLU A 112 9.76 54.39 10.57
N TYR A 113 8.98 54.77 9.55
CA TYR A 113 9.20 55.97 8.76
C TYR A 113 9.08 57.24 9.60
N ILE A 114 8.02 57.36 10.41
CA ILE A 114 7.82 58.51 11.32
C ILE A 114 8.98 58.62 12.32
N LEU A 115 9.43 57.50 12.88
CA LEU A 115 10.57 57.48 13.82
C LEU A 115 11.88 57.94 13.15
N GLN A 116 12.06 57.71 11.85
CA GLN A 116 13.27 58.08 11.10
C GLN A 116 13.24 59.50 10.53
N THR A 117 12.06 60.03 10.22
CA THR A 117 11.91 61.26 9.41
C THR A 117 11.35 62.45 10.17
N GLU A 118 10.63 62.23 11.28
CA GLU A 118 10.03 63.31 12.06
C GLU A 118 10.86 63.65 13.31
N ILE A 119 10.90 64.94 13.67
CA ILE A 119 11.45 65.39 14.95
C ILE A 119 10.38 65.20 16.02
N LEU A 120 10.58 64.21 16.88
CA LEU A 120 9.61 63.80 17.89
C LEU A 120 10.09 64.17 19.30
N SER A 121 9.14 64.36 20.21
CA SER A 121 9.48 64.38 21.64
C SER A 121 9.86 62.97 22.12
N TYR A 122 10.72 62.88 23.12
CA TYR A 122 11.13 61.61 23.74
C TYR A 122 9.93 60.69 24.12
N MET A 123 8.83 61.29 24.59
CA MET A 123 7.61 60.53 24.92
C MET A 123 6.93 59.92 23.69
N GLN A 124 6.95 60.61 22.55
CA GLN A 124 6.38 60.11 21.30
C GLN A 124 7.27 59.00 20.71
N GLU A 125 8.59 59.20 20.67
CA GLU A 125 9.53 58.14 20.25
C GLU A 125 9.35 56.86 21.06
N ARG A 126 9.24 57.00 22.39
CA ARG A 126 9.05 55.85 23.28
C ARG A 126 7.73 55.12 23.04
N ARG A 127 6.64 55.84 22.73
CA ARG A 127 5.36 55.21 22.36
C ARG A 127 5.46 54.46 21.04
N ILE A 128 6.03 55.09 20.02
CA ILE A 128 6.21 54.52 18.69
C ILE A 128 7.09 53.27 18.78
N TRP A 129 8.21 53.33 19.51
CA TRP A 129 9.10 52.18 19.71
C TRP A 129 8.41 51.00 20.40
N ASN A 130 7.64 51.26 21.46
CA ASN A 130 6.87 50.22 22.14
C ASN A 130 5.82 49.59 21.21
N ARG A 131 5.18 50.39 20.35
CA ARG A 131 4.21 49.90 19.36
C ARG A 131 4.89 49.06 18.27
N ILE A 132 6.01 49.52 17.71
CA ILE A 132 6.84 48.76 16.76
C ILE A 132 7.23 47.41 17.37
N LYS A 133 7.69 47.40 18.63
CA LYS A 133 8.07 46.16 19.34
C LYS A 133 6.89 45.19 19.47
N GLN A 134 5.68 45.68 19.74
CA GLN A 134 4.47 44.85 19.79
C GLN A 134 4.08 44.31 18.40
N LEU A 135 4.10 45.15 17.38
CA LEU A 135 3.77 44.79 16.00
C LEU A 135 4.74 43.73 15.45
N ARG A 136 6.06 43.89 15.66
CA ARG A 136 7.07 42.88 15.29
C ARG A 136 6.81 41.54 15.98
N LYS A 137 6.45 41.56 17.28
CA LYS A 137 6.11 40.35 18.02
C LYS A 137 4.84 39.69 17.49
N LEU A 138 3.85 40.44 17.01
CA LEU A 138 2.64 39.88 16.39
C LEU A 138 2.93 39.31 15.00
N LEU A 139 3.76 39.98 14.19
CA LEU A 139 4.13 39.52 12.85
C LEU A 139 4.91 38.20 12.86
N GLY A 140 5.97 38.09 13.67
CA GLY A 140 6.72 36.83 13.78
C GLY A 140 5.84 35.66 14.25
N LYS A 141 4.83 35.97 15.07
CA LYS A 141 3.84 35.01 15.52
C LYS A 141 2.88 34.54 14.41
N TYR A 142 2.56 35.39 13.43
CA TYR A 142 1.77 35.06 12.24
C TYR A 142 2.60 34.26 11.23
N GLU A 143 3.89 34.59 11.07
CA GLU A 143 4.83 33.85 10.23
C GLU A 143 4.97 32.40 10.69
N GLU A 144 5.15 32.17 12.00
CA GLU A 144 5.12 30.81 12.58
C GLU A 144 3.83 30.04 12.26
N LEU A 145 2.68 30.72 12.26
CA LEU A 145 1.40 30.09 11.93
C LEU A 145 1.30 29.78 10.43
N ALA A 146 1.79 30.67 9.56
CA ALA A 146 1.80 30.47 8.12
C ALA A 146 2.64 29.25 7.72
N VAL A 147 3.82 29.08 8.33
CA VAL A 147 4.67 27.90 8.11
C VAL A 147 3.93 26.61 8.51
N VAL A 148 3.31 26.57 9.69
CA VAL A 148 2.54 25.40 10.15
C VAL A 148 1.33 25.10 9.25
N MET A 149 0.70 26.14 8.70
CA MET A 149 -0.41 25.99 7.75
C MET A 149 0.06 25.39 6.42
N GLU A 150 1.18 25.87 5.89
CA GLU A 150 1.77 25.34 4.66
C GLU A 150 2.22 23.88 4.83
N GLU A 151 2.84 23.54 5.97
CA GLU A 151 3.20 22.17 6.32
C GLU A 151 1.96 21.28 6.46
N LEU A 152 0.87 21.79 7.06
CA LEU A 152 -0.41 21.07 7.15
C LEU A 152 -0.97 20.75 5.77
N GLU A 153 -1.01 21.73 4.87
CA GLU A 153 -1.52 21.55 3.51
C GLU A 153 -0.71 20.50 2.75
N LYS A 154 0.62 20.60 2.77
CA LYS A 154 1.52 19.60 2.15
C LYS A 154 1.26 18.20 2.70
N LYS A 155 1.16 18.05 4.02
CA LYS A 155 0.91 16.75 4.68
C LYS A 155 -0.51 16.23 4.47
N GLN A 156 -1.49 17.10 4.25
CA GLN A 156 -2.85 16.68 3.89
C GLN A 156 -2.91 16.16 2.45
N VAL A 157 -2.14 16.74 1.54
CA VAL A 157 -1.98 16.23 0.16
C VAL A 157 -1.21 14.90 0.17
N GLU A 158 -0.20 14.74 1.02
CA GLU A 158 0.54 13.47 1.15
C GLU A 158 -0.31 12.34 1.76
N TYR A 159 -1.33 12.69 2.55
CA TYR A 159 -2.23 11.72 3.19
C TYR A 159 -3.41 11.29 2.30
N GLY A 160 -3.88 12.17 1.41
CA GLY A 160 -5.09 11.99 0.59
C GLY A 160 -4.78 11.42 -0.78
#